data_AF-A0A7W8PGE7-F1
#
_entry.id   AF-A0A7W8PGE7-F1
#
_cell.length_a   1.000
_cell.length_b   1.000
_cell.length_c   1.000
_cell.angle_alpha   90.00
_cell.angle_beta   90.00
_cell.angle_gamma   90.00
#
_symmetry.space_group_name_H-M   'P 1'
#
loop_
_entity.id
_entity.type
_entity.pdbx_description
1 polymer ?
#
loop_
_entity_poly.entity_id
_entity_poly.type
_entity_poly.pdbx_seq_one_letter_code
_entity_poly.pdbx_strand_id
1 'polypeptide(L)'
;MNASRWIAGEWTGTPTLDSIDPATGEAIDRFADGGADEADAAIAAARHVFDRTTWALDARLRQDVLRAAGSGHAFLSPTLVEHGDPKAFFCQDEIFGLFVALEVFESEQEALEKANDTVLGLSASVWTHDGARALRTARALRNGTVWINDHNKLFAEAETGGYRQSGLGRLHGHDALADFTEIKHICMPAGIVEGVAPLR
;
A
#
# COMPACT_ATOMS: atom_id res chain seq x y z
N MET A 1 -0.98 27.89 -13.55
CA MET A 1 -2.14 27.65 -12.67
C MET A 1 -1.73 27.68 -11.19
N ASN A 2 -1.81 28.87 -10.58
CA ASN A 2 -1.57 29.08 -9.14
C ASN A 2 -2.41 28.11 -8.28
N ALA A 3 -1.77 27.08 -7.71
CA ALA A 3 -2.43 26.02 -6.98
C ALA A 3 -2.49 26.32 -5.47
N SER A 4 -3.66 26.69 -4.98
CA SER A 4 -3.98 26.71 -3.54
C SER A 4 -4.18 25.28 -3.01
N ARG A 5 -4.12 25.09 -1.69
CA ARG A 5 -4.43 23.82 -1.02
C ARG A 5 -5.94 23.65 -0.86
N TRP A 6 -6.48 22.46 -1.05
CA TRP A 6 -7.87 22.16 -0.71
C TRP A 6 -7.91 21.32 0.57
N ILE A 7 -8.32 21.91 1.69
CA ILE A 7 -8.37 21.26 3.00
C ILE A 7 -9.79 21.41 3.56
N ALA A 8 -10.39 20.30 4.01
CA ALA A 8 -11.72 20.28 4.62
C ALA A 8 -12.86 20.94 3.80
N GLY A 9 -12.74 20.96 2.47
CA GLY A 9 -13.76 21.57 1.60
C GLY A 9 -13.53 23.05 1.28
N GLU A 10 -12.38 23.61 1.65
CA GLU A 10 -12.04 25.01 1.38
C GLU A 10 -10.67 25.14 0.70
N TRP A 11 -10.54 26.11 -0.23
CA TRP A 11 -9.25 26.48 -0.81
C TRP A 11 -8.50 27.41 0.17
N THR A 12 -7.30 27.02 0.55
CA THR A 12 -6.42 27.70 1.52
C THR A 12 -5.01 27.88 0.95
N GLY A 13 -4.24 28.81 1.51
CA GLY A 13 -2.86 29.04 1.10
C GLY A 13 -2.72 29.91 -0.16
N THR A 14 -1.75 30.82 -0.13
CA THR A 14 -1.34 31.62 -1.29
C THR A 14 -0.18 30.93 -1.99
N PRO A 15 -0.23 30.71 -3.31
CA PRO A 15 0.88 30.11 -4.06
C PRO A 15 2.15 30.94 -3.99
N THR A 16 3.19 30.37 -3.37
CA THR A 16 4.46 31.04 -3.08
C THR A 16 5.66 30.34 -3.72
N LEU A 17 5.60 29.01 -3.90
CA LEU A 17 6.69 28.20 -4.43
C LEU A 17 6.46 27.81 -5.89
N ASP A 18 7.55 27.65 -6.63
CA ASP A 18 7.49 27.23 -8.03
C ASP A 18 7.49 25.69 -8.13
N SER A 19 6.56 25.16 -8.93
CA SER A 19 6.56 23.78 -9.41
C SER A 19 7.49 23.71 -10.63
N ILE A 20 8.57 22.95 -10.53
CA ILE A 20 9.61 22.88 -11.55
C ILE A 20 9.49 21.57 -12.34
N ASP A 21 9.59 21.65 -13.66
CA ASP A 21 9.69 20.49 -14.54
C ASP A 21 11.03 19.78 -14.28
N PRO A 22 11.04 18.52 -13.81
CA PRO A 22 12.28 17.82 -13.55
C PRO A 22 13.08 17.47 -14.83
N ALA A 23 12.46 17.49 -16.00
CA ALA A 23 13.12 17.19 -17.27
C ALA A 23 13.77 18.43 -17.92
N THR A 24 13.19 19.62 -17.72
CA THR A 24 13.67 20.86 -18.37
C THR A 24 14.26 21.88 -17.39
N GLY A 25 13.91 21.79 -16.10
CA GLY A 25 14.28 22.78 -15.08
C GLY A 25 13.47 24.07 -15.15
N GLU A 26 12.47 24.14 -16.02
CA GLU A 26 11.61 25.32 -16.16
C GLU A 26 10.47 25.30 -15.14
N ALA A 27 10.01 26.48 -14.70
CA ALA A 27 8.85 26.58 -13.84
C ALA A 27 7.57 26.25 -14.64
N ILE A 28 6.91 25.15 -14.25
CA ILE A 28 5.60 24.75 -14.77
C ILE A 28 4.53 25.63 -14.14
N ASP A 29 4.62 25.86 -12.83
CA ASP A 29 3.56 26.54 -12.09
C ASP A 29 3.97 27.07 -10.72
N ARG A 30 3.02 27.59 -9.94
CA ARG A 30 3.20 27.90 -8.52
C ARG A 30 2.21 27.18 -7.63
N PHE A 31 2.65 26.74 -6.46
CA PHE A 31 1.81 26.10 -5.44
C PHE A 31 2.03 26.73 -4.06
N ALA A 32 1.04 26.57 -3.18
CA ALA A 32 1.10 27.10 -1.82
C ALA A 32 1.98 26.21 -0.93
N ASP A 33 2.96 26.81 -0.25
CA ASP A 33 3.88 26.13 0.68
C ASP A 33 3.18 25.70 1.97
N GLY A 34 3.29 24.42 2.35
CA GLY A 34 2.58 23.83 3.48
C GLY A 34 3.49 23.53 4.66
N GLY A 35 3.09 23.96 5.86
CA GLY A 35 3.79 23.67 7.11
C GLY A 35 3.09 22.59 7.93
N ALA A 36 3.56 22.41 9.17
CA ALA A 36 3.01 21.45 10.12
C ALA A 36 1.50 21.68 10.35
N ASP A 37 1.07 22.93 10.51
CA ASP A 37 -0.33 23.27 10.78
C ASP A 37 -1.27 22.84 9.64
N GLU A 38 -0.85 23.02 8.38
CA GLU A 38 -1.65 22.55 7.24
C GLU A 38 -1.62 21.04 7.07
N ALA A 39 -0.50 20.39 7.37
CA ALA A 39 -0.43 18.94 7.42
C ALA A 39 -1.43 18.41 8.46
N ASP A 40 -1.41 18.95 9.68
CA ASP A 40 -2.33 18.57 10.76
C ASP A 40 -3.79 18.80 10.38
N ALA A 41 -4.10 19.94 9.73
CA ALA A 41 -5.45 20.22 9.27
C ALA A 41 -5.92 19.26 8.15
N ALA A 42 -5.06 18.96 7.18
CA ALA A 42 -5.34 18.00 6.12
C ALA A 42 -5.54 16.58 6.66
N ILE A 43 -4.69 16.17 7.59
CA ILE A 43 -4.77 14.89 8.30
C ILE A 43 -6.08 14.80 9.09
N ALA A 44 -6.42 15.83 9.87
CA ALA A 44 -7.65 15.86 10.65
C ALA A 44 -8.88 15.75 9.75
N ALA A 45 -8.89 16.44 8.61
CA ALA A 45 -9.96 16.35 7.62
C ALA A 45 -10.07 14.93 7.01
N ALA A 46 -8.94 14.34 6.61
CA ALA A 46 -8.89 12.99 6.06
C ALA A 46 -9.37 11.94 7.07
N ARG A 47 -8.89 12.00 8.33
CA ARG A 47 -9.32 11.12 9.42
C ARG A 47 -10.80 11.27 9.72
N HIS A 48 -11.32 12.50 9.76
CA HIS A 48 -12.75 12.72 9.96
C HIS A 48 -13.56 12.01 8.88
N VAL A 49 -13.21 12.18 7.60
CA VAL A 49 -13.91 11.52 6.49
C VAL A 49 -13.77 10.00 6.57
N PHE A 50 -12.57 9.48 6.81
CA PHE A 50 -12.30 8.05 6.87
C PHE A 50 -13.03 7.36 8.03
N ASP A 51 -12.99 7.95 9.23
CA ASP A 51 -13.49 7.33 10.47
C ASP A 51 -14.97 7.59 10.73
N ARG A 52 -15.50 8.74 10.30
CA ARG A 52 -16.86 9.20 10.66
C ARG A 52 -17.87 9.10 9.54
N THR A 53 -17.45 8.73 8.33
CA THR A 53 -18.34 8.61 7.17
C THR A 53 -18.24 7.22 6.54
N THR A 54 -19.03 6.97 5.49
CA THR A 54 -18.98 5.71 4.73
C THR A 54 -17.83 5.66 3.71
N TRP A 55 -17.04 6.73 3.58
CA TRP A 55 -15.99 6.86 2.55
C TRP A 55 -15.09 5.63 2.38
N ALA A 56 -14.56 5.09 3.47
CA ALA A 56 -13.65 3.94 3.44
C ALA A 56 -14.32 2.69 2.85
N LEU A 57 -15.64 2.54 3.04
CA LEU A 57 -16.40 1.35 2.67
C LEU A 57 -17.21 1.52 1.37
N ASP A 58 -17.37 2.76 0.88
CA ASP A 58 -18.22 3.08 -0.26
C ASP A 58 -17.41 3.40 -1.52
N ALA A 59 -17.23 2.39 -2.38
CA ALA A 59 -16.52 2.55 -3.65
C ALA A 59 -17.23 3.47 -4.65
N ARG A 60 -18.57 3.57 -4.59
CA ARG A 60 -19.33 4.45 -5.50
C ARG A 60 -19.17 5.90 -5.09
N LEU A 61 -19.26 6.20 -3.80
CA LEU A 61 -18.97 7.54 -3.29
C LEU A 61 -17.55 7.99 -3.70
N ARG A 62 -16.54 7.12 -3.56
CA ARG A 62 -15.18 7.42 -4.00
C ARG A 62 -15.11 7.70 -5.51
N GLN A 63 -15.78 6.89 -6.32
CA GLN A 63 -15.87 7.11 -7.76
C GLN A 63 -16.56 8.44 -8.09
N ASP A 64 -17.68 8.75 -7.44
CA ASP A 64 -18.46 9.95 -7.68
C ASP A 64 -17.69 11.20 -7.28
N VAL A 65 -16.96 11.19 -6.17
CA VAL A 65 -16.07 12.28 -5.77
C VAL A 65 -14.91 12.45 -6.76
N LEU A 66 -14.27 11.37 -7.19
CA LEU A 66 -13.20 11.45 -8.20
C LEU A 66 -13.71 11.97 -9.56
N ARG A 67 -14.95 11.61 -9.93
CA ARG A 67 -15.62 12.13 -11.14
C ARG A 67 -16.07 13.58 -10.97
N ALA A 68 -16.56 13.98 -9.80
CA ALA A 68 -16.99 15.34 -9.49
C ALA A 68 -15.81 16.31 -9.37
N ALA A 69 -14.66 15.84 -8.89
CA ALA A 69 -13.38 16.53 -9.00
C ALA A 69 -12.94 16.72 -10.47
N GLY A 70 -13.62 16.08 -11.42
CA GLY A 70 -13.48 16.20 -12.87
C GLY A 70 -13.90 17.54 -13.47
N SER A 71 -13.92 18.64 -12.70
CA SER A 71 -14.01 20.01 -13.24
C SER A 71 -12.75 20.85 -13.05
N GLY A 72 -11.71 20.31 -12.39
CA GLY A 72 -10.43 21.02 -12.21
C GLY A 72 -9.48 20.25 -11.31
N HIS A 73 -8.91 19.18 -11.85
CA HIS A 73 -7.69 18.51 -11.39
C HIS A 73 -7.54 18.17 -9.88
N ALA A 74 -7.58 16.88 -9.54
CA ALA A 74 -7.17 16.37 -8.22
C ALA A 74 -5.66 16.13 -8.15
N PHE A 75 -4.86 17.20 -8.19
CA PHE A 75 -3.40 17.12 -8.02
C PHE A 75 -3.02 17.21 -6.55
N LEU A 76 -2.19 16.26 -6.10
CA LEU A 76 -1.50 16.32 -4.81
C LEU A 76 0.00 16.39 -5.08
N SER A 77 0.70 17.30 -4.41
CA SER A 77 2.16 17.30 -4.44
C SER A 77 2.68 16.04 -3.72
N PRO A 78 3.67 15.34 -4.28
CA PRO A 78 4.37 14.28 -3.57
C PRO A 78 4.88 14.82 -2.22
N THR A 79 4.54 14.12 -1.15
CA THR A 79 4.86 14.53 0.22
C THR A 79 5.85 13.56 0.83
N LEU A 80 6.95 14.09 1.38
CA LEU A 80 7.99 13.34 2.08
C LEU A 80 8.06 13.88 3.51
N VAL A 81 7.88 13.01 4.50
CA VAL A 81 7.89 13.39 5.93
C VAL A 81 8.93 12.57 6.66
N GLU A 82 9.92 13.24 7.23
CA GLU A 82 10.79 12.62 8.23
C GLU A 82 10.14 12.73 9.62
N HIS A 83 10.02 11.62 10.33
CA HIS A 83 9.43 11.60 11.66
C HIS A 83 10.14 10.61 12.58
N GLY A 84 10.28 10.98 13.86
CA GLY A 84 11.01 10.18 14.85
C GLY A 84 10.15 9.19 15.63
N ASP A 85 8.82 9.37 15.68
CA ASP A 85 7.91 8.45 16.36
C ASP A 85 7.34 7.39 15.41
N PRO A 86 7.78 6.12 15.49
CA PRO A 86 7.25 5.05 14.64
C PRO A 86 5.75 4.78 14.88
N LYS A 87 5.20 5.25 16.00
CA LYS A 87 3.77 5.10 16.36
C LYS A 87 2.88 6.23 15.83
N ALA A 88 3.44 7.21 15.13
CA ALA A 88 2.63 8.20 14.43
C ALA A 88 1.66 7.50 13.47
N PHE A 89 0.42 8.00 13.39
CA PHE A 89 -0.63 7.32 12.63
C PHE A 89 -0.24 7.13 11.15
N PHE A 90 0.51 8.06 10.54
CA PHE A 90 0.96 7.94 9.14
C PHE A 90 2.09 6.91 8.92
N CYS A 91 2.73 6.43 9.99
CA CYS A 91 3.65 5.28 9.94
C CYS A 91 2.91 3.95 10.14
N GLN A 92 1.78 3.97 10.86
CA GLN A 92 1.04 2.77 11.26
C GLN A 92 -0.15 2.46 10.32
N ASP A 93 -0.78 3.48 9.76
CA ASP A 93 -1.94 3.40 8.89
C ASP A 93 -1.57 3.61 7.41
N GLU A 94 -2.26 2.92 6.52
CA GLU A 94 -2.06 3.04 5.08
C GLU A 94 -2.78 4.28 4.52
N ILE A 95 -2.00 5.26 4.04
CA ILE A 95 -2.54 6.55 3.54
C ILE A 95 -3.14 6.45 2.12
N PHE A 96 -2.72 5.47 1.31
CA PHE A 96 -3.14 5.34 -0.10
C PHE A 96 -2.95 6.62 -0.95
N GLY A 97 -1.90 7.39 -0.67
CA GLY A 97 -1.60 8.66 -1.35
C GLY A 97 -0.13 8.80 -1.75
N LEU A 98 0.22 9.92 -2.38
CA LEU A 98 1.60 10.29 -2.72
C LEU A 98 2.36 10.77 -1.47
N PHE A 99 2.54 9.87 -0.50
CA PHE A 99 3.11 10.16 0.81
C PHE A 99 4.17 9.13 1.16
N VAL A 100 5.36 9.59 1.56
CA VAL A 100 6.46 8.75 2.02
C VAL A 100 6.85 9.19 3.42
N ALA A 101 6.81 8.26 4.38
CA ALA A 101 7.38 8.42 5.71
C ALA A 101 8.85 7.97 5.71
N LEU A 102 9.74 8.81 6.23
CA LEU A 102 11.15 8.51 6.46
C LEU A 102 11.39 8.34 7.96
N GLU A 103 11.88 7.15 8.32
CA GLU A 103 12.28 6.81 9.67
C GLU A 103 13.77 6.46 9.68
N VAL A 104 14.51 7.03 10.63
CA VAL A 104 15.94 6.75 10.82
C VAL A 104 16.10 5.55 11.77
N PHE A 105 17.15 4.75 11.54
CA PHE A 105 17.56 3.66 12.42
C PHE A 105 19.10 3.63 12.50
N GLU A 106 19.63 3.09 13.59
CA GLU A 106 21.08 3.00 13.83
C GLU A 106 21.63 1.60 13.64
N SER A 107 20.77 0.57 13.69
CA SER A 107 21.18 -0.83 13.53
C SER A 107 20.23 -1.64 12.67
N GLU A 108 20.74 -2.74 12.09
CA GLU A 108 19.94 -3.71 11.33
C GLU A 108 18.82 -4.30 12.19
N GLN A 109 19.08 -4.56 13.47
CA GLN A 109 18.10 -5.10 14.40
C GLN A 109 16.96 -4.11 14.66
N GLU A 110 17.29 -2.83 14.90
CA GLU A 110 16.32 -1.77 15.08
C GLU A 110 15.46 -1.56 13.82
N ALA A 111 16.07 -1.60 12.63
CA ALA A 111 15.34 -1.50 11.36
C ALA A 111 14.33 -2.65 11.21
N LEU A 112 14.71 -3.87 11.56
CA LEU A 112 13.84 -5.04 11.53
C LEU A 112 12.72 -4.96 12.56
N GLU A 113 12.98 -4.41 13.75
CA GLU A 113 11.97 -4.18 14.78
C GLU A 113 10.93 -3.17 14.28
N LYS A 114 11.37 -1.99 13.81
CA LYS A 114 10.50 -0.96 13.23
C LYS A 114 9.68 -1.48 12.04
N ALA A 115 10.32 -2.11 11.06
CA ALA A 115 9.64 -2.61 9.86
C ALA A 115 8.61 -3.71 10.15
N ASN A 116 8.81 -4.49 11.21
CA ASN A 116 7.89 -5.56 11.60
C ASN A 116 6.79 -5.11 12.58
N ASP A 117 6.91 -3.92 13.16
CA ASP A 117 6.00 -3.33 14.15
C ASP A 117 4.77 -2.70 13.48
N THR A 118 4.03 -3.55 12.76
CA THR A 118 2.78 -3.22 12.09
C THR A 118 1.90 -4.46 12.01
N VAL A 119 0.58 -4.25 11.98
CA VAL A 119 -0.41 -5.30 11.72
C VAL A 119 -0.47 -5.71 10.24
N LEU A 120 0.12 -4.91 9.36
CA LEU A 120 0.22 -5.15 7.92
C LEU A 120 1.45 -5.99 7.60
N GLY A 121 1.48 -6.56 6.40
CA GLY A 121 2.56 -7.46 5.97
C GLY A 121 2.49 -7.77 4.47
N LEU A 122 2.12 -6.81 3.63
CA LEU A 122 1.97 -7.04 2.19
C LEU A 122 3.32 -7.29 1.56
N SER A 123 4.15 -6.25 1.50
CA SER A 123 5.44 -6.30 0.84
C SER A 123 6.49 -5.46 1.56
N ALA A 124 7.76 -5.80 1.37
CA ALA A 124 8.89 -5.02 1.88
C ALA A 124 10.07 -5.10 0.90
N SER A 125 11.11 -4.32 1.15
CA SER A 125 12.30 -4.30 0.31
C SER A 125 13.55 -3.98 1.12
N VAL A 126 14.67 -4.55 0.71
CA VAL A 126 15.97 -4.38 1.35
C VAL A 126 16.96 -3.88 0.32
N TRP A 127 17.63 -2.77 0.61
CA TRP A 127 18.68 -2.22 -0.25
C TRP A 127 20.02 -2.30 0.46
N THR A 128 20.95 -3.07 -0.10
CA THR A 128 22.30 -3.24 0.43
C THR A 128 23.22 -3.87 -0.61
N HIS A 129 24.51 -3.58 -0.49
CA HIS A 129 25.56 -4.23 -1.27
C HIS A 129 26.05 -5.54 -0.63
N ASP A 130 25.69 -5.80 0.64
CA ASP A 130 26.06 -7.02 1.37
C ASP A 130 25.01 -8.11 1.13
N GLY A 131 25.37 -9.14 0.36
CA GLY A 131 24.46 -10.24 0.04
C GLY A 131 24.04 -11.09 1.26
N ALA A 132 24.91 -11.21 2.28
CA ALA A 132 24.58 -11.95 3.49
C ALA A 132 23.56 -11.17 4.35
N ARG A 133 23.74 -9.84 4.44
CA ARG A 133 22.75 -8.95 5.04
C ARG A 133 21.43 -9.02 4.28
N ALA A 134 21.47 -8.87 2.95
CA ALA A 134 20.27 -8.88 2.11
C ALA A 134 19.38 -10.10 2.37
N LEU A 135 19.97 -11.31 2.34
CA LEU A 135 19.22 -12.55 2.58
C LEU A 135 18.77 -12.71 4.03
N ARG A 136 19.57 -12.29 5.02
CA ARG A 136 19.21 -12.40 6.44
C ARG A 136 18.06 -11.44 6.79
N THR A 137 18.15 -10.19 6.36
CA THR A 137 17.12 -9.18 6.55
C THR A 137 15.85 -9.58 5.81
N ALA A 138 15.94 -10.01 4.55
CA ALA A 138 14.77 -10.44 3.78
C ALA A 138 14.00 -11.60 4.43
N ARG A 139 14.71 -12.55 5.06
CA ARG A 139 14.09 -13.66 5.81
C ARG A 139 13.48 -13.23 7.14
N ALA A 140 13.98 -12.15 7.74
CA ALA A 140 13.52 -11.65 9.04
C ALA A 140 12.31 -10.70 8.91
N LEU A 141 12.09 -10.10 7.74
CA LEU A 141 10.90 -9.31 7.42
C LEU A 141 9.66 -10.21 7.34
N ARG A 142 8.56 -9.76 7.96
CA ARG A 142 7.29 -10.50 8.05
C ARG A 142 6.29 -10.00 7.01
N ASN A 143 6.73 -9.99 5.76
CA ASN A 143 5.95 -9.57 4.60
C ASN A 143 5.86 -10.74 3.61
N GLY A 144 4.75 -10.84 2.89
CA GLY A 144 4.56 -11.96 1.98
C GLY A 144 5.37 -11.86 0.70
N THR A 145 5.79 -10.66 0.31
CA THR A 145 6.76 -10.44 -0.77
C THR A 145 7.90 -9.54 -0.30
N VAL A 146 9.15 -9.96 -0.52
CA VAL A 146 10.33 -9.15 -0.19
C VAL A 146 11.26 -9.05 -1.38
N TRP A 147 11.58 -7.83 -1.80
CA TRP A 147 12.56 -7.56 -2.85
C TRP A 147 13.94 -7.20 -2.26
N ILE A 148 14.99 -7.57 -2.98
CA ILE A 148 16.37 -7.20 -2.66
C ILE A 148 16.89 -6.34 -3.80
N ASN A 149 17.30 -5.11 -3.50
CA ASN A 149 17.82 -4.12 -4.46
C ASN A 149 16.88 -3.83 -5.64
N ASP A 150 15.57 -3.99 -5.42
CA ASP A 150 14.50 -3.73 -6.38
C ASP A 150 13.22 -3.41 -5.59
N HIS A 151 12.16 -2.95 -6.25
CA HIS A 151 10.86 -2.72 -5.63
C HIS A 151 9.74 -2.92 -6.63
N ASN A 152 8.65 -3.57 -6.20
CA ASN A 152 7.43 -3.73 -6.99
C ASN A 152 7.64 -4.46 -8.33
N LYS A 153 8.64 -5.34 -8.40
CA LYS A 153 8.85 -6.21 -9.56
C LYS A 153 8.07 -7.50 -9.38
N LEU A 154 6.98 -7.63 -10.13
CA LEU A 154 6.06 -8.77 -10.07
C LEU A 154 6.27 -9.69 -11.28
N PHE A 155 6.07 -10.98 -11.06
CA PHE A 155 6.17 -12.02 -12.09
C PHE A 155 4.90 -12.86 -12.09
N ALA A 156 4.46 -13.31 -13.27
CA ALA A 156 3.28 -14.16 -13.36
C ALA A 156 3.54 -15.56 -12.76
N GLU A 157 4.81 -15.96 -12.72
CA GLU A 157 5.28 -17.29 -12.33
C GLU A 157 5.61 -17.41 -10.83
N ALA A 158 5.61 -16.30 -10.08
CA ALA A 158 5.98 -16.27 -8.66
C ALA A 158 4.84 -15.74 -7.81
N GLU A 159 4.52 -16.46 -6.74
CA GLU A 159 3.43 -16.13 -5.84
C GLU A 159 3.62 -14.75 -5.19
N THR A 160 2.57 -13.95 -5.19
CA THR A 160 2.51 -12.64 -4.53
C THR A 160 1.30 -12.63 -3.59
N GLY A 161 1.46 -12.15 -2.37
CA GLY A 161 0.35 -11.98 -1.45
C GLY A 161 0.82 -11.48 -0.10
N GLY A 162 -0.11 -11.06 0.74
CA GLY A 162 0.20 -10.52 2.06
C GLY A 162 0.39 -11.57 3.15
N TYR A 163 1.02 -11.13 4.24
CA TYR A 163 0.95 -11.74 5.55
C TYR A 163 0.01 -10.91 6.44
N ARG A 164 -0.39 -11.46 7.59
CA ARG A 164 -1.19 -10.77 8.63
C ARG A 164 -2.49 -10.19 8.06
N GLN A 165 -2.80 -8.93 8.35
CA GLN A 165 -4.02 -8.27 7.88
C GLN A 165 -3.96 -7.82 6.42
N SER A 166 -2.83 -8.01 5.73
CA SER A 166 -2.71 -7.66 4.31
C SER A 166 -3.28 -8.70 3.35
N GLY A 167 -3.87 -9.78 3.87
CA GLY A 167 -4.63 -10.76 3.06
C GLY A 167 -4.26 -12.20 3.33
N LEU A 168 -5.12 -13.09 2.84
CA LEU A 168 -4.94 -14.54 2.83
C LEU A 168 -4.84 -15.03 1.38
N GLY A 169 -4.15 -16.15 1.18
CA GLY A 169 -3.92 -16.72 -0.16
C GLY A 169 -2.79 -16.05 -0.94
N ARG A 170 -2.71 -16.38 -2.23
CA ARG A 170 -1.70 -15.87 -3.15
C ARG A 170 -2.34 -15.53 -4.49
N LEU A 171 -1.74 -14.58 -5.18
CA LEU A 171 -1.94 -14.26 -6.59
C LEU A 171 -0.67 -14.67 -7.34
N HIS A 172 -0.79 -14.89 -8.65
CA HIS A 172 0.30 -15.38 -9.49
C HIS A 172 0.87 -16.73 -9.02
N GLY A 173 1.86 -17.23 -9.75
CA GLY A 173 2.50 -18.49 -9.43
C GLY A 173 1.56 -19.68 -9.61
N HIS A 174 2.08 -20.85 -9.30
CA HIS A 174 1.36 -22.09 -9.47
C HIS A 174 0.33 -22.26 -8.35
N ASP A 175 0.67 -21.87 -7.12
CA ASP A 175 -0.16 -22.13 -5.96
C ASP A 175 -1.46 -21.32 -5.98
N ALA A 176 -1.46 -20.10 -6.55
CA ALA A 176 -2.68 -19.31 -6.66
C ALA A 176 -3.74 -19.96 -7.56
N LEU A 177 -3.35 -20.85 -8.49
CA LEU A 177 -4.32 -21.56 -9.32
C LEU A 177 -5.21 -22.47 -8.49
N ALA A 178 -4.69 -23.01 -7.37
CA ALA A 178 -5.44 -23.89 -6.50
C ALA A 178 -6.71 -23.20 -5.94
N ASP A 179 -6.64 -21.89 -5.67
CA ASP A 179 -7.76 -21.07 -5.19
C ASP A 179 -8.92 -20.99 -6.21
N PHE A 180 -8.67 -21.31 -7.48
CA PHE A 180 -9.66 -21.34 -8.57
C PHE A 180 -10.06 -22.76 -8.99
N THR A 181 -9.68 -23.78 -8.22
CA THR A 181 -10.02 -25.19 -8.48
C THR A 181 -10.70 -25.83 -7.27
N GLU A 182 -11.47 -26.89 -7.51
CA GLU A 182 -12.10 -27.67 -6.43
C GLU A 182 -11.55 -29.11 -6.42
N ILE A 183 -11.14 -29.58 -5.24
CA ILE A 183 -10.63 -30.95 -5.07
C ILE A 183 -11.81 -31.93 -4.99
N LYS A 184 -11.81 -32.95 -5.87
CA LYS A 184 -12.74 -34.08 -5.83
C LYS A 184 -12.00 -35.38 -5.51
N HIS A 185 -12.32 -35.98 -4.36
CA HIS A 185 -11.84 -37.32 -4.02
C HIS A 185 -12.83 -38.38 -4.53
N ILE A 186 -12.34 -39.30 -5.36
CA ILE A 186 -13.09 -40.47 -5.83
C ILE A 186 -12.41 -41.71 -5.27
N CYS A 187 -13.13 -42.49 -4.47
CA CYS A 187 -12.68 -43.80 -3.99
C CYS A 187 -13.49 -44.89 -4.68
N MET A 188 -12.79 -45.82 -5.33
CA MET A 188 -13.38 -47.00 -5.94
C MET A 188 -12.80 -48.25 -5.26
N PRO A 189 -13.54 -48.91 -4.35
CA PRO A 189 -13.09 -50.16 -3.77
C PRO A 189 -12.97 -51.23 -4.87
N ALA A 190 -11.97 -52.11 -4.75
CA ALA A 190 -11.87 -53.26 -5.64
C ALA A 190 -12.97 -54.29 -5.28
N GLY A 191 -13.79 -54.68 -6.26
CA GLY A 191 -14.80 -55.73 -6.12
C GLY A 191 -16.22 -55.30 -6.50
N ILE A 192 -17.16 -56.24 -6.39
CA ILE A 192 -18.60 -56.02 -6.56
C ILE A 192 -19.23 -56.05 -5.18
N VAL A 193 -20.09 -55.08 -4.85
CA VAL A 193 -20.91 -55.17 -3.65
C VAL A 193 -22.00 -56.22 -3.91
N GLU A 194 -21.90 -57.38 -3.26
CA GLU A 194 -22.90 -58.43 -3.39
C GLU A 194 -24.30 -57.90 -3.02
N GLY A 195 -25.31 -58.23 -3.83
CA GLY A 195 -26.70 -57.83 -3.59
C GLY A 195 -27.13 -56.46 -4.11
N VAL A 196 -26.24 -55.67 -4.72
CA VAL A 196 -26.61 -54.40 -5.36
C VAL A 196 -26.96 -54.65 -6.83
N ALA A 197 -28.24 -54.44 -7.21
CA ALA A 197 -28.68 -54.55 -8.59
C ALA A 197 -28.01 -53.46 -9.47
N PRO A 198 -27.63 -53.76 -10.72
CA PRO A 198 -27.01 -52.78 -11.59
C PRO A 198 -27.96 -51.61 -11.87
N LEU A 199 -27.42 -50.39 -11.89
CA LEU A 199 -28.14 -49.20 -12.34
C LEU A 199 -28.52 -49.38 -13.82
N ARG A 200 -29.77 -49.09 -14.17
CA ARG A 200 -30.27 -49.09 -15.57
C ARG A 200 -29.73 -47.92 -16.36
#